data_AF-A0A0R2LBJ5-F1
#
_entry.id   AF-A0A0R2LBJ5-F1
#
_cell.length_a   1.000
_cell.length_b   1.000
_cell.length_c   1.000
_cell.angle_alpha   90.00
_cell.angle_beta   90.00
_cell.angle_gamma   90.00
#
_symmetry.space_group_name_H-M   'P 1'
#
loop_
_entity.id
_entity.type
_entity.pdbx_description
1 polymer ?
#
loop_
_entity_poly.entity_id
_entity_poly.type
_entity_poly.pdbx_seq_one_letter_code
_entity_poly.pdbx_strand_id
1 'polypeptide(L)' 'MDNVDETGIWLSNQVKKLSEQQTAYENRAFLVAMQKVVEEQNKRTEQLKGEVDGRLWNHEQW' A
#
# COMPACT_ATOMS: atom_id res chain seq x y z
N MET A 1 6.57 -8.68 12.55
CA MET A 1 6.31 -8.96 11.12
C MET A 1 5.79 -7.66 10.52
N ASP A 2 6.63 -6.62 10.55
CA ASP A 2 6.21 -5.19 10.49
C ASP A 2 6.70 -4.46 9.23
N ASN A 3 7.69 -5.04 8.53
CA ASN A 3 8.36 -4.40 7.38
C ASN A 3 7.44 -4.05 6.20
N VAL A 4 6.34 -4.79 5.99
CA VAL A 4 5.49 -4.60 4.79
C VAL A 4 4.65 -3.33 4.89
N ASP A 5 4.20 -2.96 6.08
CA ASP A 5 3.41 -1.74 6.28
C ASP A 5 4.28 -0.49 6.11
N GLU A 6 5.48 -0.52 6.70
CA GLU A 6 6.50 0.53 6.52
C GLU A 6 6.92 0.70 5.05
N THR A 7 7.03 -0.41 4.30
CA THR A 7 7.35 -0.37 2.87
C THR A 7 6.24 0.32 2.07
N GLY A 8 4.97 0.02 2.37
CA GLY A 8 3.81 0.62 1.70
C GLY A 8 3.70 2.13 1.97
N ILE A 9 3.95 2.55 3.21
CA ILE A 9 4.00 3.96 3.61
C ILE A 9 5.17 4.69 2.94
N TRP A 10 6.36 4.08 2.96
CA TRP A 10 7.54 4.64 2.31
C TRP A 10 7.32 4.84 0.80
N LEU A 11 6.76 3.84 0.11
CA LEU A 11 6.50 3.91 -1.32
C LEU A 11 5.49 5.01 -1.65
N SER A 12 4.40 5.10 -0.89
CA SER A 12 3.39 6.16 -1.07
C SER A 12 4.02 7.56 -0.95
N ASN A 13 4.89 7.75 0.06
CA ASN A 13 5.60 9.01 0.25
C ASN A 13 6.58 9.33 -0.89
N GLN A 14 7.30 8.33 -1.43
CA GLN A 14 8.19 8.55 -2.58
C GLN A 14 7.42 8.95 -3.83
N VAL A 15 6.32 8.25 -4.15
CA VAL A 15 5.50 8.56 -5.33
C VAL A 15 4.90 9.96 -5.22
N LYS A 16 4.41 10.34 -4.04
CA LYS A 16 3.91 11.70 -3.77
C LYS A 16 5.00 12.76 -4.01
N LYS A 17 6.18 12.58 -3.42
CA LYS A 17 7.30 13.51 -3.58
C LYS A 17 7.72 13.67 -5.05
N LEU A 18 7.79 12.57 -5.80
CA LEU A 18 8.10 12.60 -7.22
C LEU A 18 7.02 13.34 -8.02
N SER A 19 5.75 13.14 -7.68
CA SER A 19 4.62 13.84 -8.32
C SER A 19 4.70 15.35 -8.12
N GLU A 20 4.99 15.80 -6.90
CA GLU A 20 5.13 17.22 -6.54
C GLU A 20 6.30 17.89 -7.27
N GLN A 21 7.38 17.14 -7.54
CA GLN A 21 8.58 17.63 -8.23
C GLN A 21 8.48 17.57 -9.76
N GLN A 22 7.51 16.83 -10.30
CA GLN A 22 7.39 16.61 -11.73
C GLN A 22 6.69 17.77 -12.44
N THR A 23 7.37 18.40 -13.39
CA THR A 23 6.87 19.56 -14.15
C THR A 23 6.01 19.15 -15.34
N ALA A 24 6.34 18.04 -16.00
CA ALA A 24 5.58 17.54 -17.14
C ALA A 24 4.24 16.94 -16.67
N TYR A 25 3.14 17.45 -17.22
CA TYR A 25 1.78 17.05 -16.84
C TYR A 25 1.56 15.53 -16.93
N GLU A 26 1.95 14.92 -18.05
CA GLU A 26 1.74 13.49 -18.30
C GLU A 26 2.43 12.63 -17.24
N ASN A 27 3.69 12.95 -16.92
CA ASN A 27 4.47 12.25 -15.90
C ASN A 27 3.89 12.46 -14.50
N ARG A 28 3.39 13.67 -14.20
CA ARG A 28 2.71 13.95 -12.93
C ARG A 28 1.41 13.15 -12.82
N ALA A 29 0.61 13.12 -13.88
CA ALA A 29 -0.64 12.37 -13.93
C ALA A 29 -0.41 10.87 -13.74
N PHE A 30 0.65 10.33 -14.36
CA PHE A 30 1.09 8.96 -14.13
C PHE A 30 1.42 8.69 -12.66
N LEU A 31 2.20 9.55 -12.01
CA LEU A 31 2.57 9.40 -10.60
C LEU A 31 1.34 9.51 -9.67
N VAL A 32 0.39 10.39 -9.97
CA VAL A 32 -0.88 10.48 -9.23
C VAL A 32 -1.70 9.19 -9.38
N ALA A 33 -1.76 8.61 -10.58
CA ALA A 33 -2.44 7.34 -10.80
C ALA A 33 -1.72 6.19 -10.06
N MET A 34 -0.39 6.18 -10.07
CA MET A 34 0.42 5.20 -9.33
C MET A 34 0.17 5.28 -7.83
N GLN A 35 0.01 6.49 -7.26
CA GLN A 35 -0.29 6.67 -5.85
C GLN A 35 -1.58 5.95 -5.44
N LYS A 36 -2.64 6.06 -6.25
CA LYS A 36 -3.90 5.33 -6.03
C LYS A 36 -3.71 3.82 -6.04
N VAL A 37 -2.88 3.31 -6.95
CA VAL A 37 -2.58 1.87 -7.00
C VAL A 37 -1.86 1.41 -5.73
N VAL A 38 -0.89 2.19 -5.24
CA VAL A 38 -0.17 1.88 -3.99
C VAL A 38 -1.12 1.85 -2.79
N GLU A 39 -2.04 2.80 -2.69
CA GLU A 39 -3.06 2.83 -1.63
C GLU A 39 -3.93 1.55 -1.62
N GLU A 40 -4.40 1.11 -2.80
CA GLU A 40 -5.17 -0.12 -2.92
C GLU A 40 -4.37 -1.37 -2.57
N GLN A 41 -3.08 -1.43 -2.92
CA GLN A 41 -2.22 -2.56 -2.52
C GLN A 41 -1.98 -2.60 -1.01
N ASN A 42 -1.78 -1.44 -0.39
CA ASN A 42 -1.60 -1.36 1.07
C ASN A 42 -2.85 -1.87 1.80
N LYS A 43 -4.04 -1.43 1.35
CA LYS A 43 -5.32 -1.90 1.90
C LYS A 43 -5.51 -3.41 1.74
N ARG A 44 -5.21 -3.96 0.56
CA ARG A 44 -5.31 -5.42 0.32
C ARG A 44 -4.36 -6.20 1.23
N THR A 45 -3.16 -5.67 1.46
CA THR A 45 -2.18 -6.30 2.33
C THR A 45 -2.67 -6.33 3.78
N GLU A 46 -3.25 -5.23 4.26
CA GLU A 46 -3.86 -5.16 5.60
C GLU A 46 -5.01 -6.17 5.75
N GLN A 47 -5.89 -6.24 4.75
CA GLN A 47 -7.00 -7.21 4.74
C GLN A 47 -6.50 -8.66 4.76
N LEU A 48 -5.51 -9.00 3.94
CA LEU A 48 -4.92 -10.34 3.91
C LEU A 48 -4.27 -10.73 5.24
N LYS A 49 -3.60 -9.80 5.92
CA LYS A 49 -3.08 -10.03 7.28
C LYS A 49 -4.21 -10.32 8.26
N GLY A 50 -5.25 -9.49 8.27
CA GLY A 50 -6.42 -9.69 9.12
C GLY A 50 -7.14 -11.01 8.86
N GLU A 51 -7.24 -11.44 7.61
CA GLU A 51 -7.81 -12.74 7.26
C GLU A 51 -6.95 -13.92 7.73
N VAL A 52 -5.61 -13.83 7.59
CA VAL A 52 -4.69 -14.85 8.09
C VAL A 52 -4.80 -14.95 9.60
N ASP A 53 -4.76 -13.83 10.32
CA ASP A 53 -4.88 -13.79 11.77
C ASP A 53 -6.25 -14.28 12.25
N GLY A 54 -7.34 -13.91 11.55
CA GLY A 54 -8.68 -14.39 11.85
C GLY A 54 -8.87 -15.90 11.64
N ARG A 55 -8.23 -16.48 10.62
CA ARG A 55 -8.19 -17.94 10.43
C ARG A 55 -7.36 -18.64 11.51
N LEU A 56 -6.25 -18.03 11.93
CA LEU A 56 -5.41 -18.57 13.01
C LEU A 56 -6.13 -18.52 14.37
N TRP A 57 -7.01 -17.54 14.59
CA TRP A 57 -7.84 -17.41 15.79
C TRP A 57 -9.13 -18.24 15.73
N ASN A 58 -9.43 -18.99 14.66
CA ASN A 58 -10.60 -19.85 14.63
C ASN A 58 -10.36 -21.11 15.50
N HIS A 59 -10.91 -21.09 16.72
CA HIS A 59 -10.73 -22.12 17.76
C HIS A 59 -11.42 -23.45 17.44
N GLU A 60 -12.22 -23.54 16.38
CA GLU A 60 -12.89 -24.80 15.97
C GLU A 60 -11.93 -25.83 15.35
N GLN A 61 -10.65 -25.48 15.16
CA GLN A 61 -9.61 -26.37 14.64
C GLN A 61 -8.62 -26.84 15.73
N TRP A 62 -8.89 -26.58 17.01
CA TRP A 62 -8.06 -27.01 18.15
C TRP A 62 -8.79 -28.02 19.03
#